data_AF-A0A260VZN1-F1
#
_entry.id   AF-A0A260VZN1-F1
#
_cell.length_a   1.000
_cell.length_b   1.000
_cell.length_c   1.000
_cell.angle_alpha   90.00
_cell.angle_beta   90.00
_cell.angle_gamma   90.00
#
_symmetry.space_group_name_H-M   'P 1'
#
loop_
_entity.id
_entity.type
_entity.pdbx_description
1 polymer ?
#
loop_
_entity_poly.entity_id
_entity_poly.type
_entity_poly.pdbx_seq_one_letter_code
_entity_poly.pdbx_strand_id
1 'polypeptide(L)'
;MTNDDLTESDRAELEILAQLCSPEAVAAFELMCGSVRVETAPRFVDLLRTVNALSGPGFAEKASAELLEVVASTGEVELMAHHSVGLDDPIGALALAQLIRTIADNRPTLGEAFGL
;
A
#
# COMPACT_ATOMS: atom_id res chain seq x y z
N MET A 1 -22.52 31.02 1.34
CA MET A 1 -22.52 29.54 1.46
C MET A 1 -21.13 29.15 1.90
N THR A 2 -20.98 28.82 3.18
CA THR A 2 -19.74 28.27 3.75
C THR A 2 -19.50 26.91 3.11
N ASN A 3 -18.36 26.77 2.46
CA ASN A 3 -18.03 25.66 1.57
C ASN A 3 -17.07 24.71 2.30
N ASP A 4 -17.38 24.34 3.56
CA ASP A 4 -16.33 23.87 4.46
C ASP A 4 -16.79 22.92 5.58
N ASP A 5 -17.64 21.94 5.27
CA ASP A 5 -17.81 20.79 6.17
C ASP A 5 -17.86 19.49 5.36
N LEU A 6 -16.77 19.19 4.66
CA LEU A 6 -16.52 17.82 4.21
C LEU A 6 -16.27 16.95 5.45
N THR A 7 -17.05 15.87 5.57
CA THR A 7 -16.82 14.89 6.63
C THR A 7 -15.45 14.22 6.42
N GLU A 8 -14.91 13.61 7.47
CA GLU A 8 -13.63 12.89 7.39
C GLU A 8 -13.68 11.78 6.33
N SER A 9 -14.84 11.12 6.19
CA SER A 9 -15.09 10.14 5.13
C SER A 9 -15.03 10.75 3.73
N ASP A 10 -15.64 11.93 3.53
CA ASP A 10 -15.63 12.60 2.23
C ASP A 10 -14.22 13.04 1.84
N ARG A 11 -13.41 13.50 2.81
CA ARG A 11 -12.01 13.85 2.57
C ARG A 11 -11.18 12.63 2.17
N ALA A 12 -11.34 11.53 2.90
CA ALA A 12 -10.67 10.27 2.60
C ALA A 12 -11.03 9.75 1.21
N GLU A 13 -12.31 9.80 0.83
CA GLU A 13 -12.77 9.41 -0.51
C GLU A 13 -12.15 10.31 -1.59
N LEU A 14 -12.17 11.63 -1.41
CA LEU A 14 -11.58 12.57 -2.37
C LEU A 14 -10.07 12.36 -2.53
N GLU A 15 -9.35 12.08 -1.45
CA GLU A 15 -7.91 11.78 -1.53
C GLU A 15 -7.63 10.50 -2.31
N ILE A 16 -8.45 9.46 -2.14
CA ILE A 16 -8.34 8.21 -2.90
C ILE A 16 -8.66 8.47 -4.38
N LEU A 17 -9.76 9.15 -4.68
CA LEU A 17 -10.16 9.49 -6.05
C LEU A 17 -9.10 10.33 -6.76
N ALA A 18 -8.43 11.24 -6.05
CA ALA A 18 -7.35 12.05 -6.59
C ALA A 18 -6.11 11.23 -6.99
N GLN A 19 -5.97 9.98 -6.52
CA GLN A 19 -4.88 9.09 -6.89
C GLN A 19 -5.22 8.15 -8.06
N LEU A 20 -6.41 8.23 -8.67
CA LEU A 20 -6.78 7.37 -9.81
C LEU A 20 -6.18 7.90 -11.13
N CYS A 21 -4.86 8.02 -11.19
CA CYS A 21 -4.12 8.66 -12.29
C CYS A 21 -3.53 7.68 -13.32
N SER A 22 -3.61 6.38 -13.06
CA SER A 22 -3.11 5.32 -13.95
C SER A 22 -4.09 4.15 -14.03
N PRO A 23 -4.09 3.37 -15.13
CA PRO A 23 -4.89 2.15 -15.23
C PRO A 23 -4.66 1.19 -14.07
N GLU A 24 -3.42 1.08 -13.60
CA GLU A 24 -3.02 0.23 -12.49
C GLU A 24 -3.58 0.74 -11.15
N ALA A 25 -3.60 2.07 -10.93
CA ALA A 25 -4.22 2.66 -9.74
C ALA A 25 -5.74 2.47 -9.74
N VAL A 26 -6.39 2.53 -10.92
CA VAL A 26 -7.82 2.22 -11.06
C VAL A 26 -8.07 0.75 -10.73
N ALA A 27 -7.26 -0.18 -11.25
CA ALA A 27 -7.38 -1.61 -10.95
C ALA A 27 -7.22 -1.90 -9.45
N ALA A 28 -6.24 -1.27 -8.80
CA ALA A 28 -6.06 -1.38 -7.34
C ALA A 28 -7.28 -0.85 -6.57
N PHE A 29 -7.87 0.27 -7.01
CA PHE A 29 -9.11 0.81 -6.47
C PHE A 29 -10.27 -0.15 -6.61
N GLU A 30 -10.52 -0.69 -7.80
CA GLU A 30 -11.62 -1.65 -8.03
C GLU A 30 -11.49 -2.91 -7.16
N LEU A 31 -10.26 -3.37 -6.92
CA LEU A 31 -10.01 -4.57 -6.11
C LEU A 31 -10.22 -4.32 -4.62
N MET A 32 -9.91 -3.11 -4.13
CA MET A 32 -9.80 -2.85 -2.70
C MET A 32 -10.87 -1.91 -2.13
N CYS A 33 -11.59 -1.14 -2.96
CA CYS A 33 -12.50 -0.07 -2.51
C CYS A 33 -13.55 -0.54 -1.51
N GLY A 34 -14.10 -1.76 -1.67
CA GLY A 34 -15.08 -2.33 -0.75
C GLY A 34 -14.55 -2.67 0.65
N SER A 35 -13.23 -2.68 0.83
CA SER A 35 -12.55 -3.01 2.09
C SER A 35 -11.89 -1.81 2.77
N VAL A 36 -11.88 -0.64 2.11
CA VAL A 36 -11.27 0.57 2.67
C VAL A 36 -12.18 1.14 3.77
N ARG A 37 -11.60 1.39 4.94
CA ARG A 37 -12.24 2.13 6.02
C ARG A 37 -11.58 3.49 6.16
N VAL A 38 -12.25 4.44 6.79
CA VAL A 38 -11.70 5.80 7.00
C VAL A 38 -10.33 5.74 7.69
N GLU A 39 -10.18 4.85 8.67
CA GLU A 39 -8.93 4.69 9.43
C GLU A 39 -7.78 4.10 8.59
N THR A 40 -8.10 3.35 7.53
CA THR A 40 -7.10 2.73 6.64
C THR A 40 -6.92 3.48 5.32
N ALA A 41 -7.75 4.48 5.05
CA ALA A 41 -7.70 5.27 3.83
C ALA A 41 -6.33 5.91 3.57
N PRO A 42 -5.62 6.50 4.55
CA PRO A 42 -4.28 7.08 4.29
C PRO A 42 -3.28 6.05 3.76
N ARG A 43 -3.30 4.82 4.30
CA ARG A 43 -2.42 3.74 3.83
C ARG A 43 -2.77 3.33 2.40
N PHE A 44 -4.05 3.31 2.08
CA PHE A 44 -4.50 3.00 0.73
C PHE A 44 -4.11 4.09 -0.27
N VAL A 45 -4.20 5.37 0.12
CA VAL A 45 -3.69 6.49 -0.68
C VAL A 45 -2.19 6.35 -0.95
N ASP A 46 -1.40 5.95 0.05
CA ASP A 46 0.04 5.72 -0.12
C ASP A 46 0.35 4.53 -1.05
N LEU A 47 -0.46 3.48 -1.01
CA LEU A 47 -0.38 2.39 -1.97
C LEU A 47 -0.62 2.92 -3.39
N LEU A 48 -1.69 3.69 -3.61
CA LEU A 48 -2.01 4.25 -4.92
C LEU A 48 -0.93 5.22 -5.42
N ARG A 49 -0.30 5.99 -4.53
CA ARG A 49 0.86 6.83 -4.89
C ARG A 49 2.03 5.98 -5.40
N THR A 50 2.31 4.86 -4.73
CA THR A 50 3.37 3.93 -5.15
C THR A 50 3.04 3.29 -6.50
N VAL A 51 1.79 2.84 -6.68
CA VAL A 51 1.29 2.31 -7.95
C VAL A 51 1.46 3.32 -9.08
N ASN A 52 1.05 4.57 -8.87
CA ASN A 52 1.22 5.64 -9.87
C ASN A 52 2.68 5.89 -10.21
N ALA A 53 3.58 5.88 -9.23
CA ALA A 53 5.01 6.09 -9.44
C ALA A 53 5.66 4.99 -10.31
N LEU A 54 5.16 3.75 -10.21
CA LEU A 54 5.69 2.60 -10.95
C LEU A 54 4.94 2.31 -12.26
N SER A 55 3.76 2.92 -12.45
CA SER A 55 2.82 2.65 -13.55
C SER A 55 3.43 2.72 -14.96
N GLY A 56 2.76 2.06 -15.90
CA GLY A 56 3.18 2.00 -17.30
C GLY A 56 4.04 0.77 -17.64
N PRO A 57 4.84 0.83 -18.73
CA PRO A 57 5.56 -0.34 -19.23
C PRO A 57 6.45 -0.98 -18.16
N GLY A 58 6.34 -2.30 -18.02
CA GLY A 58 7.08 -3.09 -17.04
C GLY A 58 6.60 -2.94 -15.59
N PHE A 59 5.34 -2.54 -15.37
CA PHE A 59 4.78 -2.34 -14.03
C PHE A 59 4.92 -3.57 -13.14
N ALA A 60 4.64 -4.76 -13.67
CA ALA A 60 4.74 -6.00 -12.90
C ALA A 60 6.17 -6.29 -12.43
N GLU A 61 7.16 -6.12 -13.31
CA GLU A 61 8.56 -6.31 -12.98
C GLU A 61 9.04 -5.28 -11.95
N LYS A 62 8.61 -4.01 -12.08
CA LYS A 62 8.91 -2.96 -11.10
C LYS A 62 8.28 -3.24 -9.74
N ALA A 63 7.03 -3.71 -9.71
CA ALA A 63 6.33 -4.06 -8.48
C ALA A 63 7.03 -5.22 -7.74
N SER A 64 7.43 -6.25 -8.48
CA SER A 64 8.20 -7.36 -7.92
C SER A 64 9.58 -6.92 -7.43
N ALA A 65 10.26 -6.05 -8.17
CA ALA A 65 11.55 -5.50 -7.77
C ALA A 65 11.44 -4.67 -6.47
N GLU A 66 10.41 -3.84 -6.35
CA GLU A 66 10.11 -3.05 -5.15
C GLU A 66 9.93 -3.94 -3.92
N LEU A 67 9.15 -5.03 -4.03
CA LEU A 67 8.97 -5.97 -2.94
C LEU A 67 10.29 -6.66 -2.55
N LEU A 68 11.08 -7.11 -3.54
CA LEU A 68 12.38 -7.73 -3.27
C LEU A 68 13.35 -6.76 -2.57
N GLU A 69 13.36 -5.49 -2.96
CA GLU A 69 14.16 -4.45 -2.31
C GLU A 69 13.74 -4.22 -0.85
N VAL A 70 12.43 -4.18 -0.60
CA VAL A 70 11.90 -4.09 0.77
C VAL A 70 12.29 -5.29 1.61
N VAL A 71 12.18 -6.50 1.08
CA VAL A 71 12.58 -7.72 1.80
C VAL A 71 14.07 -7.72 2.08
N ALA A 72 14.90 -7.33 1.12
CA ALA A 72 16.34 -7.26 1.28
C ALA A 72 16.77 -6.23 2.33
N SER A 73 16.10 -5.08 2.40
CA SER A 73 16.41 -4.02 3.36
C SER A 73 15.89 -4.30 4.78
N THR A 74 14.80 -5.05 4.92
CA THR A 74 14.16 -5.33 6.23
C THR A 74 14.54 -6.70 6.82
N GLY A 75 15.08 -7.60 6.00
CA GLY A 75 15.39 -8.99 6.37
C GLY A 75 14.17 -9.91 6.46
N GLU A 76 12.99 -9.47 6.02
CA GLU A 76 11.69 -10.15 6.20
C GLU A 76 11.43 -11.25 5.16
N VAL A 77 12.37 -12.19 5.03
CA VAL A 77 12.32 -13.27 4.02
C VAL A 77 11.21 -14.29 4.33
N GLU A 78 10.98 -14.59 5.62
CA GLU A 78 9.94 -15.56 6.04
C GLU A 78 8.53 -15.05 5.77
N LEU A 79 8.30 -13.75 5.95
CA LEU A 79 7.03 -13.09 5.69
C LEU A 79 6.72 -13.09 4.18
N MET A 80 7.72 -12.81 3.35
CA MET A 80 7.60 -12.93 1.89
C MET A 80 7.27 -14.36 1.45
N ALA A 81 7.95 -15.37 2.02
CA ALA A 81 7.73 -16.78 1.67
C ALA A 81 6.29 -17.24 1.97
N HIS A 82 5.72 -16.81 3.10
CA HIS A 82 4.33 -17.11 3.48
C HIS A 82 3.30 -16.50 2.52
N HIS A 83 3.63 -15.36 1.91
CA HIS A 83 2.74 -14.63 0.99
C HIS A 83 3.10 -14.80 -0.49
N SER A 84 3.98 -15.77 -0.82
CA SER A 84 4.52 -16.02 -2.16
C SER A 84 3.45 -16.30 -3.23
N VAL A 85 2.24 -16.70 -2.85
CA VAL A 85 1.09 -16.89 -3.75
C VAL A 85 0.59 -15.57 -4.36
N GLY A 86 0.96 -14.41 -3.79
CA GLY A 86 0.59 -13.08 -4.29
C GLY A 86 1.64 -12.39 -5.17
N LEU A 87 2.75 -13.05 -5.49
CA LEU A 87 3.84 -12.45 -6.29
C LEU A 87 3.51 -12.29 -7.77
N ASP A 88 2.54 -13.05 -8.28
CA ASP A 88 2.05 -12.93 -9.66
C ASP A 88 1.06 -11.75 -9.84
N ASP A 89 0.61 -11.13 -8.74
CA ASP A 89 -0.22 -9.93 -8.75
C ASP A 89 0.60 -8.71 -8.32
N PRO A 90 0.86 -7.74 -9.22
CA PRO A 90 1.68 -6.59 -8.89
C PRO A 90 1.06 -5.67 -7.83
N ILE A 91 -0.26 -5.62 -7.71
CA ILE A 91 -0.92 -4.84 -6.65
C ILE A 91 -0.72 -5.53 -5.29
N GLY A 92 -0.91 -6.85 -5.23
CA GLY A 92 -0.61 -7.67 -4.08
C GLY A 92 0.86 -7.57 -3.64
N ALA A 93 1.81 -7.57 -4.57
CA ALA A 93 3.23 -7.39 -4.28
C ALA A 93 3.52 -6.04 -3.62
N LEU A 94 2.96 -4.94 -4.13
CA LEU A 94 3.14 -3.61 -3.55
C LEU A 94 2.44 -3.45 -2.20
N ALA A 95 1.25 -4.02 -2.05
CA ALA A 95 0.55 -4.05 -0.75
C ALA A 95 1.36 -4.82 0.30
N LEU A 96 1.96 -5.95 -0.07
CA LEU A 96 2.84 -6.72 0.81
C LEU A 96 4.13 -5.94 1.14
N ALA A 97 4.74 -5.27 0.16
CA ALA A 97 5.91 -4.42 0.39
C ALA A 97 5.60 -3.31 1.41
N GLN A 98 4.45 -2.65 1.28
CA GLN A 98 4.00 -1.63 2.23
C GLN A 98 3.74 -2.22 3.62
N LEU A 99 3.16 -3.42 3.70
CA LEU A 99 2.96 -4.12 4.98
C LEU A 99 4.29 -4.44 5.66
N ILE A 100 5.26 -4.99 4.92
CA ILE A 100 6.60 -5.32 5.43
C ILE A 100 7.28 -4.06 5.97
N ARG A 101 7.26 -2.96 5.20
CA ARG A 101 7.78 -1.65 5.66
C ARG A 101 7.10 -1.21 6.95
N THR A 102 5.78 -1.28 7.00
CA THR A 102 5.02 -0.90 8.19
C THR A 102 5.42 -1.72 9.41
N ILE A 103 5.60 -3.04 9.26
CA ILE A 103 6.04 -3.91 10.36
C ILE A 103 7.46 -3.54 10.79
N ALA A 104 8.37 -3.35 9.85
CA ALA A 104 9.76 -3.00 10.12
C ALA A 104 9.89 -1.64 10.84
N ASP A 105 9.16 -0.62 10.38
CA ASP A 105 9.16 0.73 10.96
C ASP A 105 8.60 0.75 12.37
N ASN A 106 7.64 -0.13 12.67
CA ASN A 106 7.03 -0.25 14.00
C ASN A 106 7.77 -1.24 14.90
N ARG A 107 8.75 -1.99 14.40
CA ARG A 107 9.52 -2.98 15.18
C ARG A 107 10.19 -2.38 16.42
N PRO A 108 10.77 -1.17 16.41
CA PRO A 108 11.33 -0.55 17.62
C PRO A 108 10.25 -0.32 18.69
N THR A 109 9.10 0.20 18.29
CA THR A 109 7.95 0.46 19.19
C THR A 109 7.36 -0.85 19.73
N LEU A 110 7.33 -1.91 18.92
CA LEU A 110 6.90 -3.24 19.35
C LEU A 110 7.93 -3.88 20.30
N GLY A 111 9.22 -3.70 20.06
CA GLY A 111 10.28 -4.15 20.96
C GLY A 111 10.17 -3.49 22.34
N GLU A 112 9.91 -2.18 22.39
CA GLU A 112 9.68 -1.46 23.64
C GLU A 112 8.38 -1.89 24.35
N ALA A 113 7.30 -2.10 23.60
CA ALA A 113 6.00 -2.49 24.16
C ALA A 113 5.98 -3.96 24.67
N PHE A 114 6.78 -4.84 24.07
CA PHE A 114 6.81 -6.27 24.40
C PHE A 114 8.12 -6.74 25.07
N GLY A 115 9.06 -5.83 25.35
CA GLY A 115 10.30 -6.12 26.06
C GLY A 115 11.30 -7.00 25.28
N LEU A 116 11.38 -6.82 23.96
CA LEU A 116 12.34 -7.50 23.08
C LEU A 116 13.52 -6.59 22.72
#